data_AF-A0A957NSC4-F1
#
_entry.id   AF-A0A957NSC4-F1
#
_cell.length_a   1.000
_cell.length_b   1.000
_cell.length_c   1.000
_cell.angle_alpha   90.00
_cell.angle_beta   90.00
_cell.angle_gamma   90.00
#
_symmetry.space_group_name_H-M   'P 1'
#
loop_
_entity.id
_entity.type
_entity.pdbx_description
1 polymer ?
#
loop_
_entity_poly.entity_id
_entity_poly.type
_entity_poly.pdbx_seq_one_letter_code
_entity_poly.pdbx_strand_id
1 'polypeptide(L)' 'MAAQARILVTGATGKVGQVFIERLLADERFGHFRVRALCHNRRLQESRRLEVVRSSIEEKEVVNS' A
#
# COMPACT_ATOMS: atom_id res chain seq x y z
N MET A 1 18.81 9.63 8.59
CA MET A 1 17.82 8.68 8.03
C MET A 1 17.15 9.35 6.85
N ALA A 2 17.29 8.80 5.62
CA ALA A 2 16.44 9.25 4.53
C ALA A 2 14.99 8.92 4.92
N ALA A 3 14.10 9.91 4.91
CA ALA A 3 12.70 9.68 5.22
C ALA A 3 12.15 8.68 4.19
N GLN A 4 11.85 7.46 4.62
CA GLN A 4 11.17 6.50 3.76
C GLN A 4 9.78 7.06 3.44
N ALA A 5 9.55 7.42 2.19
CA ALA A 5 8.27 7.94 1.76
C ALA A 5 7.26 6.79 1.70
N ARG A 6 6.12 6.94 2.41
CA ARG A 6 5.07 5.93 2.46
C ARG A 6 3.89 6.38 1.61
N ILE A 7 3.41 5.48 0.75
CA ILE A 7 2.23 5.70 -0.10
C ILE A 7 1.08 4.85 0.44
N LEU A 8 -0.02 5.51 0.80
CA LEU A 8 -1.28 4.82 1.12
C LEU A 8 -2.06 4.59 -0.16
N VAL A 9 -2.38 3.33 -0.46
CA VAL A 9 -3.19 2.95 -1.62
C VAL A 9 -4.56 2.48 -1.13
N THR A 10 -5.58 3.28 -1.41
CA THR A 10 -6.99 2.88 -1.29
C THR A 10 -7.41 2.19 -2.59
N GLY A 11 -8.26 1.16 -2.49
CA GLY A 11 -8.60 0.35 -3.67
C GLY A 11 -7.43 -0.48 -4.21
N ALA A 12 -6.48 -0.86 -3.34
CA ALA A 12 -5.29 -1.65 -3.68
C ALA A 12 -5.59 -2.97 -4.42
N THR A 13 -6.80 -3.52 -4.25
CA THR A 13 -7.26 -4.76 -4.93
C THR A 13 -8.02 -4.50 -6.23
N GLY A 14 -8.20 -3.23 -6.61
CA GLY A 14 -8.78 -2.83 -7.89
C GLY A 14 -7.77 -2.94 -9.03
N LYS A 15 -8.27 -2.91 -10.28
CA LYS A 15 -7.42 -3.04 -11.50
C LYS A 15 -6.27 -2.04 -11.51
N VAL A 16 -6.56 -0.78 -11.15
CA VAL A 16 -5.56 0.29 -11.13
C VAL A 16 -4.62 0.14 -9.93
N GLY A 17 -5.16 -0.17 -8.75
CA GLY A 17 -4.37 -0.32 -7.52
C GLY A 17 -3.32 -1.43 -7.63
N GLN A 18 -3.69 -2.58 -8.19
CA GLN A 18 -2.77 -3.70 -8.40
C GLN A 18 -1.64 -3.32 -9.36
N VAL A 19 -1.98 -2.79 -10.54
CA VAL A 19 -0.98 -2.37 -11.55
C VAL A 19 -0.05 -1.28 -11.01
N PHE A 20 -0.59 -0.32 -10.25
CA PHE A 20 0.21 0.71 -9.61
C PHE A 20 1.23 0.11 -8.63
N ILE A 21 0.78 -0.76 -7.72
CA ILE A 21 1.64 -1.40 -6.72
C ILE A 21 2.72 -2.24 -7.41
N GLU A 22 2.34 -3.07 -8.38
CA GLU A 22 3.27 -3.91 -9.14
C GLU A 22 4.36 -3.09 -9.82
N ARG A 23 3.99 -2.04 -10.55
CA ARG A 23 4.95 -1.19 -11.27
C ARG A 23 5.84 -0.40 -10.32
N LEU A 24 5.30 0.13 -9.24
CA LEU A 24 6.07 0.88 -8.24
C LEU A 24 7.10 -0.01 -7.53
N LEU A 25 6.73 -1.25 -7.23
CA LEU A 25 7.63 -2.18 -6.54
C LEU A 25 8.70 -2.75 -7.47
N ALA A 26 8.41 -2.93 -8.76
CA ALA A 26 9.33 -3.44 -9.75
C ALA A 26 10.40 -2.41 -10.22
N ASP A 27 10.13 -1.12 -10.07
CA ASP A 27 11.02 -0.05 -10.53
C ASP A 27 11.94 0.43 -9.40
N GLU A 28 13.25 0.21 -9.55
CA GLU A 28 14.28 0.54 -8.57
C GLU A 28 14.38 2.04 -8.27
N ARG A 29 13.96 2.91 -9.20
CA ARG A 29 13.91 4.36 -8.98
C ARG A 29 13.04 4.71 -7.78
N PHE A 30 12.04 3.88 -7.48
CA PHE A 30 11.16 4.03 -6.34
C PHE A 30 11.55 3.17 -5.15
N GLY A 31 12.75 2.57 -5.12
CA GLY A 31 13.22 1.64 -4.08
C GLY A 31 13.09 2.15 -2.64
N HIS A 32 13.09 3.47 -2.46
CA HIS A 32 12.93 4.15 -1.17
C HIS A 32 11.47 4.31 -0.71
N PHE A 33 10.50 4.02 -1.59
CA PHE A 33 9.07 4.03 -1.26
C PHE A 33 8.62 2.69 -0.68
N ARG A 34 7.72 2.79 0.31
CA ARG A 34 6.93 1.67 0.84
C ARG A 34 5.46 1.91 0.60
N VAL A 35 4.71 0.84 0.34
CA VAL A 35 3.27 0.89 0.11
C VAL A 35 2.55 0.37 1.35
N ARG A 36 1.52 1.10 1.77
CA ARG A 36 0.50 0.60 2.70
C ARG A 36 -0.81 0.44 1.92
N ALA A 37 -1.24 -0.80 1.72
CA ALA A 37 -2.46 -1.13 1.02
C ALA A 37 -3.61 -1.27 2.01
N LEU A 38 -4.67 -0.49 1.83
CA LEU A 38 -5.88 -0.63 2.63
C LEU A 38 -6.84 -1.59 1.91
N CYS A 39 -7.08 -2.75 2.52
CA CYS A 39 -7.86 -3.84 1.94
C CYS A 39 -9.06 -4.21 2.81
N HIS A 40 -10.27 -4.22 2.26
CA HIS A 40 -11.48 -4.57 3.04
C HIS A 40 -11.71 -6.10 3.06
N ASN A 41 -11.80 -6.74 1.88
CA ASN A 41 -12.22 -8.15 1.78
C ASN A 41 -11.25 -9.07 1.01
N ARG A 42 -10.28 -8.52 0.26
CA ARG A 42 -9.33 -9.31 -0.55
C ARG A 42 -7.89 -9.01 -0.11
N ARG A 43 -7.09 -10.05 0.10
CA ARG A 43 -5.69 -9.92 0.54
C ARG A 43 -4.76 -9.75 -0.65
N LEU A 44 -3.81 -8.83 -0.52
CA LEU A 44 -2.55 -8.86 -1.25
C LEU A 44 -1.52 -9.57 -0.36
N GLN A 45 -0.52 -10.22 -0.96
CA GLN A 45 0.56 -10.83 -0.20
C GLN A 45 1.51 -9.74 0.30
N GLU A 46 1.73 -9.69 1.61
CA GLU A 46 2.66 -8.74 2.22
C GLU A 46 4.09 -9.01 1.74
N SER A 47 4.88 -7.94 1.61
CA SER A 47 6.28 -8.03 1.24
C SER A 47 7.10 -6.98 1.98
N ARG A 48 8.43 -7.03 1.83
CA ARG A 48 9.35 -6.07 2.46
C ARG A 48 8.95 -4.59 2.23
N ARG A 49 8.33 -4.30 1.08
CA ARG A 49 7.91 -2.95 0.66
C ARG A 49 6.39 -2.79 0.53
N LEU A 50 5.59 -3.80 0.90
CA LEU A 50 4.12 -3.77 0.86
C LEU A 50 3.55 -4.25 2.19
N GLU A 51 2.95 -3.32 2.93
CA GLU A 51 2.18 -3.56 4.15
C GLU A 51 0.70 -3.63 3.80
N VAL A 52 -0.05 -4.61 4.32
CA VAL A 52 -1.48 -4.75 4.02
C VAL A 52 -2.28 -4.54 5.30
N VAL A 53 -2.99 -3.41 5.37
CA VAL A 53 -3.86 -3.12 6.50
C VAL A 53 -5.28 -3.51 6.16
N ARG A 54 -5.83 -4.41 6.98
CA ARG A 54 -7.24 -4.77 6.94
C ARG A 54 -8.01 -3.75 7.76
N SER A 55 -8.70 -2.85 7.07
CA SER A 55 -9.71 -1.99 7.69
C SER A 55 -10.65 -1.48 6.61
N SER A 56 -11.88 -1.17 7.01
CA SER A 56 -12.76 -0.38 6.16
C SER A 56 -12.48 1.12 6.34
N ILE A 57 -12.63 1.93 5.29
CA ILE A 57 -12.47 3.41 5.36
C ILE A 57 -13.52 4.03 6.31
N GLU A 58 -14.61 3.31 6.58
CA GLU A 58 -15.62 3.70 7.57
C GLU A 58 -15.08 3.70 9.03
N GLU A 59 -13.96 3.02 9.29
CA GLU A 59 -13.27 3.07 10.59
C GLU A 59 -12.26 4.23 10.62
N LYS A 60 -12.71 5.36 11.19
CA LYS A 60 -11.95 6.62 11.34
C LYS A 60 -10.60 6.49 12.07
N GLU A 61 -10.37 5.42 12.82
CA GLU A 61 -9.15 5.22 13.61
C GLU A 61 -7.92 4.83 12.76
N VAL A 62 -8.11 4.36 11.53
CA VAL A 62 -7.00 3.84 10.69
C VAL A 62 -6.27 4.92 9.88
N VAL A 63 -6.82 6.13 9.80
CA VAL A 63 -6.21 7.26 9.06
C VAL A 63 -5.10 7.97 9.85
N ASN A 64 -5.00 7.75 11.17
CA ASN A 64 -4.18 8.58 12.07
C ASN A 64 -2.92 7.90 12.69
N SER A 65 -2.46 6.75 12.21
CA SER A 65 -1.30 6.04 12.80
C SER A 65 -0.20 5.65 11.82
#